data_AF-A0A965QBV4-F1
#
_entry.id   AF-A0A965QBV4-F1
#
_cell.length_a   1.000
_cell.length_b   1.000
_cell.length_c   1.000
_cell.angle_alpha   90.00
_cell.angle_beta   90.00
_cell.angle_gamma   90.00
#
_symmetry.space_group_name_H-M   'P 1'
#
loop_
_entity.id
_entity.type
_entity.pdbx_description
1 polymer ?
#
loop_
_entity_poly.entity_id
_entity_poly.type
_entity_poly.pdbx_seq_one_letter_code
_entity_poly.pdbx_strand_id
1 'polypeptide(L)'
;MPKDFPDHHDADLVIRFYEMRREAVIREARKAMGAWMPASWDDVVALMKPDHPNNAAFRQLSGYWEMVYGMARHGIAHGEFLMENSGEGMFFYSRFEPYLAQLREQ
;
A
#
# COMPACT_ATOMS: atom_id res chain seq x y z
N MET A 1 13.98 7.72 -17.00
CA MET A 1 13.30 6.61 -17.70
C MET A 1 13.20 5.44 -16.74
N PRO A 2 12.16 4.60 -16.80
CA PRO A 2 12.12 3.35 -16.04
C PRO A 2 13.38 2.53 -16.31
N LYS A 3 13.86 1.78 -15.30
CA LYS A 3 15.02 0.88 -15.47
C LYS A 3 14.62 -0.28 -16.39
N ASP A 4 15.52 -0.68 -17.31
CA ASP A 4 15.28 -1.80 -18.23
C ASP A 4 15.45 -3.17 -17.55
N PHE A 5 16.31 -3.24 -16.53
CA PHE A 5 16.59 -4.45 -15.76
C PHE A 5 16.76 -4.12 -14.27
N PRO A 6 16.38 -5.03 -13.35
CA PRO A 6 16.70 -4.89 -11.95
C PRO A 6 18.20 -5.12 -11.71
N ASP A 7 18.74 -4.47 -10.68
CA ASP A 7 20.09 -4.69 -10.17
C ASP A 7 20.10 -4.93 -8.65
N HIS A 8 21.29 -5.03 -8.06
CA HIS A 8 21.46 -5.29 -6.64
C HIS A 8 20.86 -4.19 -5.73
N HIS A 9 20.77 -2.93 -6.19
CA HIS A 9 20.13 -1.89 -5.41
C HIS A 9 18.62 -2.09 -5.32
N ASP A 10 17.99 -2.63 -6.37
CA ASP A 10 16.57 -2.97 -6.34
C ASP A 10 16.30 -4.11 -5.34
N ALA A 11 17.19 -5.11 -5.29
CA ALA A 11 17.12 -6.18 -4.30
C ALA A 11 17.27 -5.64 -2.87
N ASP A 12 18.23 -4.73 -2.63
CA ASP A 12 18.41 -4.08 -1.34
C ASP A 12 17.18 -3.26 -0.92
N LEU A 13 16.53 -2.55 -1.85
CA LEU A 13 15.29 -1.83 -1.59
C LEU A 13 14.17 -2.79 -1.18
N VAL A 14 13.98 -3.88 -1.92
CA VAL A 14 12.96 -4.90 -1.58
C VAL A 14 13.19 -5.50 -0.20
N ILE A 15 14.43 -5.81 0.15
CA ILE A 15 14.78 -6.33 1.48
C ILE A 15 14.44 -5.29 2.56
N ARG A 16 14.81 -4.02 2.36
CA ARG A 16 14.48 -2.92 3.30
C ARG A 16 12.98 -2.72 3.45
N PHE A 17 12.22 -2.79 2.36
CA PHE A 17 10.75 -2.74 2.40
C PHE A 17 10.17 -3.91 3.21
N TYR A 18 10.69 -5.13 3.02
CA TYR A 18 10.30 -6.28 3.83
C TYR A 18 10.62 -6.08 5.33
N GLU A 19 11.80 -5.57 5.66
CA GLU A 19 12.19 -5.27 7.04
C GLU A 19 11.25 -4.23 7.69
N MET A 20 10.92 -3.14 6.98
CA MET A 20 9.97 -2.14 7.48
C MET A 20 8.58 -2.75 7.73
N ARG A 21 8.11 -3.67 6.88
CA ARG A 21 6.83 -4.37 7.08
C ARG A 21 6.78 -5.30 8.30
N ARG A 22 7.92 -5.56 8.93
CA ARG A 22 8.03 -6.35 10.16
C ARG A 22 8.01 -5.49 11.43
N GLU A 23 8.19 -4.19 11.31
CA GLU A 23 8.04 -3.25 12.43
C GLU A 23 6.65 -3.43 13.06
N ALA A 24 6.56 -3.39 14.39
CA ALA A 24 5.39 -3.84 15.13
C ALA A 24 4.13 -3.04 14.78
N VAL A 25 4.24 -1.72 14.61
CA VAL A 25 3.11 -0.85 14.26
C VAL A 25 2.62 -1.17 12.84
N ILE A 26 3.54 -1.32 11.89
CA ILE A 26 3.17 -1.68 10.51
C ILE A 26 2.57 -3.09 10.46
N ARG A 27 3.12 -4.04 11.22
CA ARG A 27 2.61 -5.41 11.29
C ARG A 27 1.16 -5.46 11.79
N GLU A 28 0.83 -4.72 12.84
CA GLU A 28 -0.55 -4.63 13.33
C GLU A 28 -1.47 -3.89 12.34
N ALA A 29 -0.98 -2.83 11.68
CA ALA A 29 -1.75 -2.16 10.63
C ALA A 29 -2.08 -3.10 9.45
N ARG A 30 -1.10 -3.90 9.01
CA ARG A 30 -1.29 -4.92 7.96
C ARG A 30 -2.32 -5.98 8.37
N LYS A 31 -2.28 -6.43 9.63
CA LYS A 31 -3.27 -7.38 10.16
C LYS A 31 -4.68 -6.77 10.16
N ALA A 32 -4.82 -5.55 10.65
CA ALA A 32 -6.11 -4.85 10.70
C ALA A 32 -6.70 -4.61 9.30
N MET A 33 -5.90 -4.06 8.38
CA MET A 33 -6.35 -3.77 7.01
C MET A 33 -6.51 -5.03 6.16
N GLY A 34 -5.76 -6.10 6.43
CA GLY A 34 -5.92 -7.39 5.78
C GLY A 34 -7.25 -8.08 6.11
N ALA A 35 -7.78 -7.82 7.30
CA ALA A 35 -9.10 -8.31 7.75
C ALA A 35 -10.26 -7.39 7.37
N TRP A 36 -9.98 -6.13 7.02
CA TRP A 36 -11.01 -5.16 6.66
C TRP A 36 -11.50 -5.41 5.23
N MET A 37 -12.82 -5.62 5.08
CA MET A 37 -13.48 -5.88 3.81
C MET A 37 -14.69 -4.95 3.69
N PRO A 38 -14.62 -3.85 2.92
CA PRO A 38 -15.75 -2.94 2.74
C PRO A 38 -16.83 -3.63 1.91
N ALA A 39 -18.08 -3.53 2.36
CA ALA A 39 -19.25 -4.03 1.63
C ALA A 39 -20.00 -2.90 0.90
N SER A 40 -19.69 -1.65 1.23
CA SER A 40 -20.35 -0.46 0.69
C SER A 40 -19.41 0.74 0.62
N TRP A 41 -19.88 1.78 -0.09
CA TRP A 41 -19.23 3.08 -0.11
C TRP A 41 -19.17 3.72 1.28
N ASP A 42 -20.24 3.58 2.07
CA ASP A 42 -20.32 4.13 3.42
C ASP A 42 -19.24 3.55 4.34
N ASP A 43 -18.85 2.28 4.16
CA ASP A 43 -17.74 1.66 4.91
C ASP A 43 -16.40 2.34 4.60
N VAL A 44 -16.18 2.71 3.34
CA VAL A 44 -14.97 3.43 2.90
C VAL A 44 -14.95 4.83 3.51
N VAL A 45 -16.08 5.54 3.45
CA VAL A 45 -16.22 6.87 4.07
C VAL A 45 -16.02 6.79 5.57
N ALA A 46 -16.58 5.78 6.24
CA ALA A 46 -16.41 5.56 7.67
C ALA A 46 -14.94 5.32 8.02
N LEU A 47 -14.22 4.48 7.25
CA LEU A 47 -12.79 4.22 7.47
C LEU A 47 -11.94 5.50 7.43
N MET A 48 -12.29 6.45 6.55
CA MET A 48 -11.56 7.71 6.39
C MET A 48 -11.77 8.70 7.54
N LYS A 49 -12.79 8.49 8.40
CA LYS A 49 -13.03 9.36 9.56
C LYS A 49 -11.97 9.16 10.65
N PRO A 50 -11.48 10.24 11.29
CA PRO A 50 -10.42 10.14 12.30
C PRO A 50 -10.74 9.26 13.52
N ASP A 51 -12.02 9.12 13.86
CA ASP A 51 -12.50 8.35 15.01
C ASP A 51 -12.69 6.85 14.70
N HIS A 52 -12.58 6.44 13.44
CA HIS A 52 -12.72 5.04 13.07
C HIS A 52 -11.52 4.22 13.61
N PRO A 53 -11.76 3.04 14.23
CA PRO A 53 -10.71 2.27 14.89
C PRO A 53 -9.56 1.85 13.95
N ASN A 54 -9.86 1.63 12.67
CA ASN A 54 -8.86 1.29 11.66
C ASN A 54 -8.28 2.50 10.90
N ASN A 55 -8.67 3.74 11.21
CA ASN A 55 -8.21 4.91 10.46
C ASN A 55 -6.67 5.08 10.53
N ALA A 56 -6.10 4.91 11.73
CA ALA A 56 -4.65 4.96 11.93
C ALA A 56 -3.93 3.87 11.12
N ALA A 57 -4.45 2.63 11.15
CA ALA A 57 -3.91 1.52 10.37
C ALA A 57 -4.01 1.76 8.86
N PHE A 58 -5.15 2.28 8.39
CA PHE A 58 -5.36 2.68 6.99
C PHE A 58 -4.32 3.69 6.54
N ARG A 59 -4.17 4.81 7.26
CA ARG A 59 -3.19 5.86 6.95
C ARG A 59 -1.76 5.35 6.97
N GLN A 60 -1.40 4.52 7.95
CA GLN A 60 -0.05 3.97 8.05
C GLN A 60 0.28 3.09 6.85
N LEU A 61 -0.64 2.20 6.46
CA LEU A 61 -0.40 1.25 5.39
C LEU A 61 -0.50 1.88 4.00
N SER A 62 -1.45 2.80 3.79
CA SER A 62 -1.61 3.52 2.53
C SER A 62 -0.39 4.40 2.23
N GLY A 63 0.07 5.19 3.21
CA GLY A 63 1.26 6.02 3.05
C GLY A 63 2.54 5.22 2.83
N TYR A 64 2.67 4.06 3.49
CA TYR A 64 3.77 3.14 3.24
C TYR A 64 3.80 2.66 1.78
N TRP A 65 2.66 2.21 1.25
CA TRP A 65 2.59 1.73 -0.14
C TRP A 65 2.67 2.85 -1.17
N GLU A 66 2.14 4.04 -0.88
CA GLU A 66 2.32 5.25 -1.69
C GLU A 66 3.80 5.55 -1.89
N MET A 67 4.59 5.54 -0.81
CA MET A 67 6.03 5.75 -0.88
C MET A 67 6.71 4.67 -1.76
N VAL A 68 6.43 3.39 -1.51
CA VAL A 68 7.03 2.28 -2.25
C VAL A 68 6.70 2.35 -3.75
N TYR A 69 5.43 2.59 -4.10
CA TYR A 69 5.00 2.70 -5.50
C TYR A 69 5.47 3.99 -6.16
N GLY A 70 5.65 5.07 -5.41
CA GLY A 70 6.33 6.27 -5.87
C GLY A 70 7.74 5.97 -6.40
N MET A 71 8.50 5.11 -5.70
CA MET A 71 9.85 4.72 -6.14
C MET A 71 9.83 3.98 -7.49
N ALA A 72 8.89 3.05 -7.70
CA ALA A 72 8.72 2.42 -9.02
C ALA A 72 8.27 3.43 -10.09
N ARG A 73 7.28 4.26 -9.78
CA ARG A 73 6.72 5.26 -10.70
C ARG A 73 7.76 6.25 -11.22
N HIS A 74 8.76 6.58 -10.41
CA HIS A 74 9.84 7.49 -10.76
C HIS A 74 11.11 6.79 -11.28
N GLY A 75 11.10 5.47 -11.42
CA GLY A 75 12.24 4.69 -11.90
C GLY A 75 13.40 4.59 -10.90
N ILE A 76 13.15 4.88 -9.62
CA ILE A 76 14.12 4.66 -8.52
C ILE A 76 14.30 3.16 -8.29
N ALA A 77 13.20 2.40 -8.36
CA ALA A 77 13.19 0.96 -8.33
C ALA A 77 12.68 0.40 -9.67
N HIS A 78 13.19 -0.75 -10.10
CA HIS A 78 12.67 -1.50 -11.24
C HIS A 78 11.23 -1.93 -10.96
N GLY A 79 10.27 -1.42 -11.75
CA GLY A 79 8.84 -1.50 -11.44
C GLY A 79 8.28 -2.92 -11.38
N GLU A 80 8.61 -3.76 -12.36
CA GLU A 80 8.12 -5.14 -12.39
C GLU A 80 8.72 -5.98 -11.25
N PHE A 81 10.02 -5.83 -11.02
CA PHE A 81 10.73 -6.53 -9.94
C PHE A 81 10.18 -6.14 -8.57
N LEU A 82 9.88 -4.85 -8.37
CA LEU A 82 9.24 -4.39 -7.14
C LEU A 82 7.85 -5.02 -6.97
N MET A 83 7.06 -5.08 -8.04
CA MET A 83 5.69 -5.62 -8.02
C MET A 83 5.66 -7.12 -7.70
N GLU A 84 6.56 -7.91 -8.27
CA GLU A 84 6.74 -9.34 -7.98
C GLU A 84 6.98 -9.63 -6.49
N ASN A 85 7.59 -8.67 -5.78
CA ASN A 85 7.95 -8.80 -4.37
C ASN A 85 7.00 -8.05 -3.40
N SER A 86 6.02 -7.31 -3.93
CA SER A 86 5.24 -6.32 -3.17
C SER A 86 3.72 -6.37 -3.42
N GLY A 87 3.15 -7.54 -3.72
CA GLY A 87 1.73 -7.69 -4.08
C GLY A 87 0.70 -7.28 -3.01
N GLU A 88 1.10 -7.12 -1.75
CA GLU A 88 0.19 -6.71 -0.67
C GLU A 88 -0.40 -5.31 -0.88
N GLY A 89 0.35 -4.36 -1.44
CA GLY A 89 -0.20 -3.05 -1.74
C GLY A 89 -1.28 -3.11 -2.82
N MET A 90 -1.17 -4.03 -3.79
CA MET A 90 -2.20 -4.27 -4.81
C MET A 90 -3.44 -4.96 -4.23
N PHE A 91 -3.24 -5.94 -3.33
CA PHE A 91 -4.34 -6.54 -2.57
C PHE A 91 -5.09 -5.51 -1.72
N PHE A 92 -4.37 -4.56 -1.14
CA PHE A 92 -4.99 -3.47 -0.40
C PHE A 92 -5.75 -2.50 -1.32
N TYR A 93 -5.13 -2.10 -2.44
CA TYR A 93 -5.78 -1.27 -3.46
C TYR A 93 -7.08 -1.89 -4.00
N SER A 94 -7.13 -3.21 -4.21
CA SER A 94 -8.33 -3.88 -4.74
C SER A 94 -9.55 -3.77 -3.82
N ARG A 95 -9.38 -3.44 -2.53
CA ARG A 95 -10.49 -3.13 -1.61
C ARG A 95 -11.15 -1.79 -1.91
N PHE A 96 -10.40 -0.85 -2.50
CA PHE A 96 -10.86 0.49 -2.84
C PHE A 96 -11.21 0.62 -4.32
N GLU A 97 -10.68 -0.26 -5.18
CA GLU A 97 -10.91 -0.24 -6.63
C GLU A 97 -12.40 -0.04 -7.01
N PRO A 98 -13.39 -0.75 -6.41
CA PRO A 98 -14.80 -0.57 -6.77
C PRO A 98 -15.37 0.82 -6.46
N TYR A 99 -14.67 1.60 -5.63
CA TYR A 99 -15.13 2.89 -5.10
C TYR A 99 -14.29 4.08 -5.59
N LEU A 100 -13.35 3.86 -6.52
CA LEU A 100 -12.42 4.90 -6.96
C LEU A 100 -13.12 6.07 -7.67
N ALA A 101 -14.24 5.83 -8.35
CA ALA A 101 -15.01 6.91 -8.96
C ALA A 101 -15.51 7.88 -7.88
N GLN A 102 -16.16 7.36 -6.83
CA GLN A 102 -16.66 8.16 -5.72
C GLN A 102 -15.53 8.83 -4.93
N LEU A 103 -14.39 8.15 -4.73
CA LEU A 103 -13.22 8.73 -4.06
C LEU A 103 -12.65 9.94 -4.81
N ARG A 104 -12.73 9.97 -6.14
CA ARG A 104 -12.24 11.08 -6.98
C ARG A 104 -13.19 12.28 -7.01
N GLU A 105 -14.43 12.10 -6.58
CA GLU A 105 -15.46 13.15 -6.54
C GLU A 105 -15.54 13.86 -5.17
N GLN A 106 -14.90 13.31 -4.12
CA GLN A 106 -14.75 13.98 -2.83
C GLN A 106 -13.79 15.17 -2.91
#